data_AF-A0AAJ1NJA6-F1
#
_entry.id   AF-A0AAJ1NJA6-F1
#
_cell.length_a   1.000
_cell.length_b   1.000
_cell.length_c   1.000
_cell.angle_alpha   90.00
_cell.angle_beta   90.00
_cell.angle_gamma   90.00
#
_symmetry.space_group_name_H-M   'P 1'
#
loop_
_entity.id
_entity.type
_entity.pdbx_description
1 polymer ?
#
loop_
_entity_poly.entity_id
_entity_poly.type
_entity_poly.pdbx_seq_one_letter_code
_entity_poly.pdbx_strand_id
1 'polypeptide(L)'
;MTGQTETIDSASKPEQRTRQRSTISFPYMDLRSAVAFADAIHAHVGTGECDDDQLAAWTSQSAKSSTFRVQVYTARMFGVLEGDGPRHRLTELGRQVVDPNQARAAKARAFLNVPLYRAVFDKYKGGVIPPAAALERDMVQLGVAEKQRDRARQAFERSADQAGFFEHGRNRLVQPGVIAGETPQQQPSAENGGNGGSGGGSGPKDPLIAALIQKLPQSGPWDAVQRVAWLNLMKMAFQLTYGAADEIEITVKPVISTSASQQPS
;
A
#
# COMPACT_ATOMS: atom_id res chain seq x y z
N MET A 1 -4.81 -66.74 -43.40
CA MET A 1 -4.28 -66.18 -42.14
C MET A 1 -4.01 -64.71 -42.33
N THR A 2 -4.86 -63.90 -41.72
CA THR A 2 -4.81 -62.45 -41.56
C THR A 2 -3.60 -62.08 -40.70
N GLY A 3 -2.79 -61.13 -41.17
CA GLY A 3 -1.70 -60.53 -40.40
C GLY A 3 -1.65 -59.04 -40.74
N GLN A 4 -2.36 -58.26 -39.95
CA GLN A 4 -2.32 -56.80 -39.95
C GLN A 4 -0.97 -56.36 -39.37
N THR A 5 -0.28 -55.45 -40.06
CA THR A 5 0.77 -54.65 -39.43
C THR A 5 0.31 -53.20 -39.48
N GLU A 6 -0.04 -52.70 -38.31
CA GLU A 6 -0.52 -51.36 -38.03
C GLU A 6 0.50 -50.30 -38.43
N THR A 7 0.04 -49.31 -39.19
CA THR A 7 0.68 -48.02 -39.37
C THR A 7 0.62 -47.25 -38.06
N ILE A 8 1.76 -47.06 -37.39
CA ILE A 8 1.84 -46.24 -36.19
C ILE A 8 1.81 -44.77 -36.62
N ASP A 9 0.69 -44.14 -36.27
CA ASP A 9 0.38 -42.72 -36.39
C ASP A 9 1.45 -41.89 -35.65
N SER A 10 2.13 -41.01 -36.38
CA SER A 10 3.12 -40.10 -35.83
C SER A 10 2.41 -38.96 -35.12
N ALA A 11 2.26 -39.12 -33.80
CA ALA A 11 1.73 -38.12 -32.90
C ALA A 11 2.40 -36.75 -33.10
N SER A 12 1.60 -35.79 -33.57
CA SER A 12 1.99 -34.41 -33.79
C SER A 12 2.38 -33.75 -32.47
N LYS A 13 3.61 -33.24 -32.39
CA LYS A 13 4.12 -32.46 -31.27
C LYS A 13 3.26 -31.18 -31.12
N PRO A 14 2.75 -30.83 -29.93
CA PRO A 14 1.94 -29.63 -29.79
C PRO A 14 2.81 -28.39 -30.03
N GLU A 15 2.43 -27.58 -31.01
CA GLU A 15 3.04 -26.27 -31.28
C GLU A 15 3.09 -25.44 -30.00
N GLN A 16 4.29 -24.96 -29.66
CA GLN A 16 4.52 -24.04 -28.57
C GLN A 16 3.76 -22.74 -28.88
N ARG A 17 2.54 -22.61 -28.34
CA ARG A 17 1.76 -21.38 -28.35
C ARG A 17 2.62 -20.25 -27.76
N THR A 18 3.15 -19.40 -28.63
CA THR A 18 3.93 -18.21 -28.29
C THR A 18 3.16 -17.39 -27.24
N ARG A 19 3.81 -17.12 -26.11
CA ARG A 19 3.21 -16.32 -25.04
C ARG A 19 2.97 -14.93 -25.59
N GLN A 20 1.70 -14.55 -25.81
CA GLN A 20 1.33 -13.17 -26.08
C GLN A 20 1.92 -12.29 -24.97
N ARG A 21 2.76 -11.34 -25.37
CA ARG A 21 3.46 -10.43 -24.46
C ARG A 21 2.71 -9.10 -24.44
N SER A 22 2.51 -8.53 -23.26
CA SER A 22 1.95 -7.19 -23.12
C SER A 22 2.87 -6.16 -23.76
N THR A 23 2.30 -5.17 -24.44
CA THR A 23 3.01 -4.02 -25.03
C THR A 23 3.14 -2.86 -24.03
N ILE A 24 2.24 -2.79 -23.04
CA ILE A 24 2.34 -1.87 -21.90
C ILE A 24 2.96 -2.55 -20.68
N SER A 25 3.81 -1.81 -19.97
CA SER A 25 4.46 -2.28 -18.74
C SER A 25 3.51 -2.17 -17.54
N PHE A 26 3.43 -3.23 -16.74
CA PHE A 26 2.67 -3.29 -15.50
C PHE A 26 3.30 -4.31 -14.53
N PRO A 27 3.16 -4.11 -13.21
CA PRO A 27 3.73 -5.03 -12.25
C PRO A 27 2.85 -6.26 -12.08
N TYR A 28 3.49 -7.38 -11.75
CA TYR A 28 2.81 -8.64 -11.49
C TYR A 28 2.42 -8.83 -10.02
N MET A 29 2.83 -7.90 -9.15
CA MET A 29 2.51 -7.81 -7.74
C MET A 29 2.03 -6.38 -7.41
N ASP A 30 1.51 -6.19 -6.20
CA ASP A 30 0.93 -4.92 -5.77
C ASP A 30 1.95 -3.98 -5.12
N LEU A 31 1.50 -2.75 -4.84
CA LEU A 31 2.32 -1.71 -4.22
C LEU A 31 2.86 -2.14 -2.84
N ARG A 32 2.11 -2.89 -2.04
CA ARG A 32 2.52 -3.40 -0.72
C ARG A 32 3.78 -4.24 -0.81
N SER A 33 3.90 -5.04 -1.86
CA SER A 33 5.09 -5.84 -2.11
C SER A 33 6.33 -4.94 -2.31
N ALA A 34 6.17 -3.79 -2.98
CA ALA A 34 7.24 -2.80 -3.12
C ALA A 34 7.54 -2.06 -1.81
N VAL A 35 6.50 -1.69 -1.06
CA VAL A 35 6.64 -1.02 0.26
C VAL A 35 7.40 -1.92 1.24
N ALA A 36 7.13 -3.22 1.27
CA ALA A 36 7.84 -4.16 2.14
C ALA A 36 9.35 -4.19 1.88
N PHE A 37 9.77 -4.08 0.62
CA PHE A 37 11.19 -3.97 0.28
C PHE A 37 11.76 -2.61 0.72
N ALA A 38 10.97 -1.54 0.58
CA ALA A 38 11.37 -0.22 1.03
C ALA A 38 11.61 -0.18 2.55
N ASP A 39 10.67 -0.73 3.31
CA ASP A 39 10.75 -0.84 4.77
C ASP A 39 11.98 -1.67 5.19
N ALA A 40 12.24 -2.80 4.52
CA ALA A 40 13.39 -3.64 4.81
C ALA A 40 14.73 -2.92 4.59
N ILE A 41 14.88 -2.21 3.47
CA ILE A 41 16.11 -1.44 3.18
C ILE A 41 16.25 -0.28 4.16
N HIS A 42 15.17 0.48 4.40
CA HIS A 42 15.20 1.61 5.33
C HIS A 42 15.58 1.17 6.75
N ALA A 43 15.05 0.04 7.23
CA ALA A 43 15.32 -0.47 8.56
C ALA A 43 16.77 -0.94 8.78
N HIS A 44 17.45 -1.43 7.72
CA HIS A 44 18.78 -2.02 7.85
C HIS A 44 19.92 -1.10 7.40
N VAL A 45 19.71 -0.33 6.33
CA VAL A 45 20.76 0.53 5.73
C VAL A 45 20.32 1.98 5.56
N GLY A 46 19.09 2.34 5.95
CA GLY A 46 18.57 3.70 5.82
C GLY A 46 18.56 4.18 4.38
N THR A 47 19.52 5.02 4.02
CA THR A 47 19.71 5.59 2.67
C THR A 47 20.80 4.88 1.85
N GLY A 48 21.47 3.88 2.43
CA GLY A 48 22.52 3.10 1.80
C GLY A 48 22.01 2.14 0.73
N GLU A 49 22.93 1.33 0.22
CA GLU A 49 22.66 0.30 -0.79
C GLU A 49 22.73 -1.09 -0.16
N CYS A 50 22.01 -2.04 -0.75
CA CYS A 50 22.09 -3.45 -0.42
C CYS A 50 22.20 -4.31 -1.67
N ASP A 51 22.62 -5.56 -1.53
CA ASP A 51 22.55 -6.56 -2.60
C ASP A 51 21.33 -7.49 -2.49
N ASP A 52 21.16 -8.34 -3.51
CA ASP A 52 20.11 -9.37 -3.57
C ASP A 52 20.09 -10.28 -2.35
N ASP A 53 21.26 -10.72 -1.88
CA ASP A 53 21.37 -11.67 -0.76
C ASP A 53 20.97 -11.00 0.56
N GLN A 54 21.42 -9.76 0.79
CA GLN A 54 21.01 -8.95 1.94
C GLN A 54 19.49 -8.70 1.95
N LEU A 55 18.93 -8.21 0.84
CA LEU A 55 17.51 -7.89 0.76
C LEU A 55 16.62 -9.14 0.88
N ALA A 56 17.05 -10.24 0.29
CA ALA A 56 16.36 -11.52 0.41
C ALA A 56 16.38 -12.01 1.87
N ALA A 57 17.52 -11.92 2.56
CA ALA A 57 17.63 -12.29 3.97
C ALA A 57 16.70 -11.46 4.86
N TRP A 58 16.66 -10.13 4.69
CA TRP A 58 15.78 -9.25 5.48
C TRP A 58 14.30 -9.50 5.25
N THR A 59 13.93 -9.97 4.07
CA THR A 59 12.54 -10.30 3.72
C THR A 59 12.20 -11.77 3.91
N SER A 60 13.10 -12.57 4.51
CA SER A 60 12.93 -14.01 4.73
C SER A 60 12.64 -14.79 3.44
N GLN A 61 13.30 -14.40 2.35
CA GLN A 61 13.16 -15.00 1.03
C GLN A 61 14.51 -15.53 0.53
N SER A 62 14.45 -16.31 -0.55
CA SER A 62 15.65 -16.68 -1.31
C SER A 62 15.86 -15.69 -2.46
N ALA A 63 17.07 -15.14 -2.58
CA ALA A 63 17.49 -14.30 -3.72
C ALA A 63 17.35 -15.02 -5.07
N LYS A 64 17.42 -16.35 -5.07
CA LYS A 64 17.26 -17.19 -6.26
C LYS A 64 15.80 -17.44 -6.64
N SER A 65 14.84 -17.11 -5.76
CA SER A 65 13.42 -17.36 -6.01
C SER A 65 12.87 -16.43 -7.09
N SER A 66 11.98 -16.97 -7.94
CA SER A 66 11.30 -16.17 -8.96
C SER A 66 10.43 -15.07 -8.34
N THR A 67 9.84 -15.34 -7.18
CA THR A 67 9.03 -14.38 -6.42
C THR A 67 9.84 -13.14 -6.04
N PHE A 68 11.03 -13.34 -5.45
CA PHE A 68 11.92 -12.24 -5.07
C PHE A 68 12.27 -11.36 -6.28
N ARG A 69 12.68 -11.96 -7.40
CA ARG A 69 13.00 -11.22 -8.63
C ARG A 69 11.82 -10.42 -9.18
N VAL A 70 10.61 -10.99 -9.11
CA VAL A 70 9.38 -10.29 -9.51
C VAL A 70 9.06 -9.13 -8.56
N GLN A 71 9.33 -9.26 -7.26
CA GLN A 71 9.18 -8.17 -6.29
C GLN A 71 10.19 -7.05 -6.54
N VAL A 72 11.47 -7.35 -6.78
CA VAL A 72 12.48 -6.35 -7.17
C VAL A 72 12.00 -5.57 -8.40
N TYR A 73 11.59 -6.28 -9.46
CA TYR A 73 11.09 -5.64 -10.68
C TYR A 73 9.83 -4.79 -10.42
N THR A 74 8.93 -5.29 -9.58
CA THR A 74 7.71 -4.57 -9.18
C THR A 74 8.07 -3.27 -8.45
N ALA A 75 8.99 -3.32 -7.49
CA ALA A 75 9.41 -2.16 -6.72
C ALA A 75 10.11 -1.10 -7.58
N ARG A 76 10.90 -1.53 -8.58
CA ARG A 76 11.47 -0.63 -9.60
C ARG A 76 10.39 0.01 -10.46
N MET A 77 9.35 -0.72 -10.85
CA MET A 77 8.27 -0.17 -11.67
C MET A 77 7.41 0.86 -10.94
N PHE A 78 7.19 0.68 -9.64
CA PHE A 78 6.58 1.70 -8.79
C PHE A 78 7.51 2.90 -8.52
N GLY A 79 8.77 2.84 -8.94
CA GLY A 79 9.78 3.87 -8.70
C GLY A 79 10.23 3.95 -7.24
N VAL A 80 10.02 2.89 -6.46
CA VAL A 80 10.40 2.80 -5.04
C VAL A 80 11.87 2.45 -4.90
N LEU A 81 12.35 1.53 -5.76
CA LEU A 81 13.74 1.11 -5.81
C LEU A 81 14.40 1.55 -7.10
N GLU A 82 15.70 1.77 -7.01
CA GLU A 82 16.61 1.93 -8.14
C GLU A 82 17.87 1.08 -7.93
N GLY A 83 18.72 1.03 -8.94
CA GLY A 83 19.97 0.28 -8.94
C GLY A 83 20.09 -0.68 -10.13
N ASP A 84 21.33 -1.04 -10.42
CA ASP A 84 21.68 -1.90 -11.54
C ASP A 84 22.04 -3.31 -11.06
N GLY A 85 21.58 -4.31 -11.81
CA GLY A 85 21.84 -5.71 -11.50
C GLY A 85 21.40 -6.09 -10.07
N PRO A 86 22.31 -6.65 -9.24
CA PRO A 86 22.00 -7.16 -7.91
C PRO A 86 22.04 -6.07 -6.82
N ARG A 87 22.37 -4.81 -7.15
CA ARG A 87 22.40 -3.71 -6.18
C ARG A 87 21.06 -2.98 -6.17
N HIS A 88 20.57 -2.66 -4.97
CA HIS A 88 19.31 -1.95 -4.75
C HIS A 88 19.50 -0.84 -3.74
N ARG A 89 18.83 0.29 -4.00
CA ARG A 89 18.70 1.39 -3.05
C ARG A 89 17.32 2.04 -3.17
N LEU A 90 16.92 2.75 -2.13
CA LEU A 90 15.70 3.55 -2.16
C LEU A 90 15.89 4.77 -3.04
N THR A 91 14.92 5.03 -3.92
CA THR A 91 14.80 6.34 -4.57
C THR A 91 14.39 7.39 -3.54
N GLU A 92 14.36 8.67 -3.94
CA GLU A 92 13.69 9.71 -3.15
C GLU A 92 12.23 9.34 -2.84
N LEU A 93 11.50 8.84 -3.84
CA LEU A 93 10.13 8.39 -3.68
C LEU A 93 10.02 7.20 -2.70
N GLY A 94 10.94 6.24 -2.79
CA GLY A 94 10.98 5.09 -1.88
C GLY A 94 11.17 5.48 -0.43
N ARG A 95 12.02 6.48 -0.16
CA ARG A 95 12.19 7.05 1.19
C ARG A 95 10.91 7.73 1.69
N GLN A 96 10.23 8.48 0.85
CA GLN A 96 8.97 9.13 1.21
C GLN A 96 7.82 8.13 1.41
N VAL A 97 7.88 6.96 0.77
CA VAL A 97 6.87 5.88 0.96
C VAL A 97 6.91 5.29 2.37
N VAL A 98 8.08 5.24 3.00
CA VAL A 98 8.28 4.68 4.35
C VAL A 98 8.23 5.74 5.46
N ASP A 99 8.33 7.02 5.11
CA ASP A 99 8.11 8.15 6.02
C ASP A 99 6.61 8.29 6.34
N PRO A 100 6.18 8.15 7.61
CA PRO A 100 4.76 8.25 7.99
C PRO A 100 4.07 9.55 7.55
N ASN A 101 4.79 10.68 7.52
CA ASN A 101 4.24 11.97 7.16
C ASN A 101 4.03 12.10 5.64
N GLN A 102 4.89 11.44 4.86
CA GLN A 102 4.89 11.54 3.40
C GLN A 102 4.28 10.31 2.70
N ALA A 103 4.06 9.22 3.43
CA ALA A 103 3.69 7.91 2.89
C ALA A 103 2.44 7.97 2.01
N ARG A 104 1.42 8.74 2.40
CA ARG A 104 0.17 8.86 1.62
C ARG A 104 0.43 9.50 0.26
N ALA A 105 1.13 10.62 0.24
CA ALA A 105 1.51 11.34 -0.98
C ALA A 105 2.41 10.50 -1.88
N ALA A 106 3.38 9.81 -1.27
CA ALA A 106 4.38 9.02 -1.96
C ALA A 106 3.78 7.75 -2.56
N LYS A 107 2.88 7.04 -1.85
CA LYS A 107 2.16 5.87 -2.38
C LYS A 107 1.29 6.24 -3.59
N ALA A 108 0.64 7.40 -3.56
CA ALA A 108 -0.15 7.87 -4.69
C ALA A 108 0.72 8.17 -5.93
N ARG A 109 1.88 8.81 -5.72
CA ARG A 109 2.87 9.04 -6.79
C ARG A 109 3.46 7.74 -7.33
N ALA A 110 3.81 6.80 -6.45
CA ALA A 110 4.32 5.49 -6.82
C ALA A 110 3.32 4.71 -7.68
N PHE A 111 2.04 4.71 -7.31
CA PHE A 111 0.98 4.11 -8.11
C PHE A 111 0.92 4.67 -9.54
N LEU A 112 1.02 5.99 -9.69
CA LEU A 112 1.00 6.66 -11.00
C LEU A 112 2.32 6.56 -11.78
N ASN A 113 3.40 5.99 -11.22
CA ASN A 113 4.63 5.71 -11.99
C ASN A 113 4.45 4.52 -12.93
N VAL A 114 3.54 3.60 -12.64
CA VAL A 114 3.26 2.45 -13.49
C VAL A 114 2.52 2.93 -14.76
N PRO A 115 3.05 2.67 -15.97
CA PRO A 115 2.45 3.18 -17.21
C PRO A 115 0.99 2.76 -17.41
N LEU A 116 0.66 1.49 -17.16
CA LEU A 116 -0.71 1.00 -17.23
C LEU A 116 -1.63 1.74 -16.24
N TYR A 117 -1.18 1.98 -15.01
CA TYR A 117 -2.02 2.54 -13.96
C TYR A 117 -2.31 4.01 -14.22
N ARG A 118 -1.30 4.75 -14.70
CA ARG A 118 -1.48 6.13 -15.17
C ARG A 118 -2.50 6.19 -16.32
N ALA A 119 -2.38 5.32 -17.32
CA ALA A 119 -3.31 5.31 -18.45
C ALA A 119 -4.76 5.00 -18.03
N VAL A 120 -4.95 4.03 -17.13
CA VAL A 120 -6.28 3.72 -16.55
C VAL A 120 -6.79 4.89 -15.72
N PHE A 121 -5.93 5.53 -14.93
CA PHE A 121 -6.29 6.72 -14.15
C PHE A 121 -6.72 7.87 -15.04
N ASP A 122 -5.97 8.19 -16.08
CA ASP A 122 -6.30 9.28 -17.00
C ASP A 122 -7.62 9.06 -17.73
N LYS A 123 -7.98 7.79 -18.00
CA LYS A 123 -9.26 7.42 -18.61
C LYS A 123 -10.45 7.58 -17.66
N TYR A 124 -10.26 7.36 -16.37
CA TYR A 124 -11.35 7.28 -15.37
C TYR A 124 -11.33 8.35 -14.27
N LYS A 125 -10.36 9.28 -14.29
CA LYS A 125 -10.25 10.35 -13.30
C LYS A 125 -11.52 11.20 -13.26
N GLY A 126 -12.07 11.41 -12.06
CA GLY A 126 -13.31 12.14 -11.85
C GLY A 126 -14.59 11.40 -12.26
N GLY A 127 -14.48 10.17 -12.78
CA GLY A 127 -15.60 9.32 -13.19
C GLY A 127 -15.81 8.10 -12.29
N VAL A 128 -16.70 7.22 -12.75
CA VAL A 128 -16.97 5.92 -12.11
C VAL A 128 -16.09 4.85 -12.79
N ILE A 129 -15.39 4.04 -12.00
CA ILE A 129 -14.65 2.89 -12.54
C ILE A 129 -15.65 1.85 -13.04
N PRO A 130 -15.47 1.33 -14.26
CA PRO A 130 -16.35 0.31 -14.78
C PRO A 130 -16.22 -1.02 -14.02
N PRO A 131 -17.20 -1.92 -14.15
CA PRO A 131 -17.10 -3.28 -13.58
C PRO A 131 -15.87 -4.04 -14.10
N ALA A 132 -15.42 -5.04 -13.34
CA ALA A 132 -14.19 -5.80 -13.59
C ALA A 132 -14.00 -6.25 -15.06
N ALA A 133 -15.03 -6.83 -15.69
CA ALA A 133 -14.96 -7.30 -17.07
C ALA A 133 -14.76 -6.16 -18.09
N ALA A 134 -15.34 -4.99 -17.83
CA ALA A 134 -15.14 -3.83 -18.69
C ALA A 134 -13.74 -3.22 -18.48
N LEU A 135 -13.28 -3.12 -17.23
CA LEU A 135 -11.92 -2.68 -16.91
C LEU A 135 -10.85 -3.60 -17.55
N GLU A 136 -11.05 -4.92 -17.52
CA GLU A 136 -10.15 -5.89 -18.16
C GLU A 136 -10.07 -5.69 -19.68
N ARG A 137 -11.21 -5.46 -20.36
CA ARG A 137 -11.22 -5.13 -21.80
C ARG A 137 -10.45 -3.86 -22.10
N ASP A 138 -10.60 -2.83 -21.27
CA ASP A 138 -9.85 -1.59 -21.43
C ASP A 138 -8.36 -1.79 -21.21
N MET A 139 -7.96 -2.57 -20.21
CA MET A 139 -6.55 -2.90 -19.97
C MET A 139 -5.94 -3.66 -21.16
N VAL A 140 -6.69 -4.57 -21.79
CA VAL A 140 -6.26 -5.23 -23.03
C VAL A 140 -6.09 -4.22 -24.17
N GLN A 141 -7.04 -3.30 -24.36
CA GLN A 141 -6.93 -2.23 -25.35
C GLN A 141 -5.73 -1.30 -25.10
N LEU A 142 -5.37 -1.09 -23.83
CA LEU A 142 -4.18 -0.33 -23.42
C LEU A 142 -2.87 -1.11 -23.62
N GLY A 143 -2.92 -2.38 -24.02
CA GLY A 143 -1.75 -3.18 -24.36
C GLY A 143 -1.41 -4.31 -23.40
N VAL A 144 -2.30 -4.65 -22.47
CA VAL A 144 -2.13 -5.87 -21.63
C VAL A 144 -2.47 -7.11 -22.47
N ALA A 145 -1.64 -8.14 -22.40
CA ALA A 145 -1.93 -9.42 -23.04
C ALA A 145 -3.21 -10.04 -22.46
N GLU A 146 -4.04 -10.64 -23.32
CA GLU A 146 -5.34 -11.22 -22.97
C GLU A 146 -5.26 -12.14 -21.74
N LYS A 147 -4.24 -13.01 -21.70
CA LYS A 147 -4.02 -13.98 -20.61
C LYS A 147 -3.58 -13.35 -19.28
N GLN A 148 -3.23 -12.07 -19.28
CA GLN A 148 -2.72 -11.35 -18.11
C GLN A 148 -3.70 -10.29 -17.59
N ARG A 149 -4.84 -10.07 -18.27
CA ARG A 149 -5.81 -9.02 -17.91
C ARG A 149 -6.32 -9.16 -16.47
N ASP A 150 -6.65 -10.37 -16.04
CA ASP A 150 -7.16 -10.65 -14.69
C ASP A 150 -6.10 -10.29 -13.63
N ARG A 151 -4.84 -10.64 -13.88
CA ARG A 151 -3.72 -10.36 -12.98
C ARG A 151 -3.41 -8.86 -12.95
N ALA A 152 -3.43 -8.19 -14.11
CA ALA A 152 -3.25 -6.76 -14.20
C ALA A 152 -4.34 -5.99 -13.42
N ARG A 153 -5.61 -6.40 -13.56
CA ARG A 153 -6.73 -5.85 -12.79
C ARG A 153 -6.54 -6.03 -11.29
N GLN A 154 -6.24 -7.25 -10.84
CA GLN A 154 -6.06 -7.53 -9.41
C GLN A 154 -4.90 -6.74 -8.81
N ALA A 155 -3.76 -6.65 -9.51
CA ALA A 155 -2.62 -5.86 -9.06
C ALA A 155 -2.96 -4.36 -9.03
N PHE A 156 -3.67 -3.85 -10.03
CA PHE A 156 -4.15 -2.48 -10.09
C PHE A 156 -5.07 -2.15 -8.91
N GLU A 157 -6.12 -2.94 -8.69
CA GLU A 157 -7.11 -2.68 -7.63
C GLU A 157 -6.47 -2.70 -6.23
N ARG A 158 -5.62 -3.70 -5.95
CA ARG A 158 -4.90 -3.76 -4.66
C ARG A 158 -3.95 -2.58 -4.48
N SER A 159 -3.26 -2.17 -5.54
CA SER A 159 -2.34 -1.03 -5.48
C SER A 159 -3.07 0.30 -5.35
N ALA A 160 -4.22 0.46 -6.02
CA ALA A 160 -5.07 1.65 -5.94
C ALA A 160 -5.66 1.82 -4.53
N ASP A 161 -6.12 0.71 -3.94
CA ASP A 161 -6.59 0.65 -2.55
C ASP A 161 -5.50 1.11 -1.57
N GLN A 162 -4.30 0.54 -1.70
CA GLN A 162 -3.14 0.87 -0.86
C GLN A 162 -2.62 2.30 -1.04
N ALA A 163 -2.83 2.87 -2.23
CA ALA A 163 -2.47 4.25 -2.56
C ALA A 163 -3.58 5.26 -2.23
N GLY A 164 -4.71 4.82 -1.65
CA GLY A 164 -5.80 5.70 -1.21
C GLY A 164 -6.73 6.16 -2.32
N PHE A 165 -6.68 5.57 -3.52
CA PHE A 165 -7.53 6.01 -4.64
C PHE A 165 -9.01 5.62 -4.49
N PHE A 166 -9.33 4.73 -3.54
CA PHE A 166 -10.68 4.24 -3.26
C PHE A 166 -11.30 4.77 -1.97
N GLU A 167 -10.70 5.76 -1.32
CA GLU A 167 -11.20 6.32 -0.05
C GLU A 167 -12.62 6.90 -0.16
N HIS A 168 -13.02 7.36 -1.34
CA HIS A 168 -14.37 7.88 -1.63
C HIS A 168 -15.32 6.82 -2.24
N GLY A 169 -14.99 5.54 -2.06
CA GLY A 169 -15.74 4.38 -2.55
C GLY A 169 -15.04 3.67 -3.69
N ARG A 170 -15.15 2.34 -3.74
CA ARG A 170 -14.49 1.45 -4.73
C ARG A 170 -14.91 1.73 -6.18
N ASN A 171 -15.97 2.50 -6.37
CA ASN A 171 -16.51 2.87 -7.67
C ASN A 171 -15.88 4.16 -8.22
N ARG A 172 -15.00 4.85 -7.49
CA ARG A 172 -14.40 6.11 -7.93
C ARG A 172 -12.89 6.04 -7.78
N LEU A 173 -12.16 6.43 -8.83
CA LEU A 173 -10.70 6.58 -8.79
C LEU A 173 -10.38 8.06 -8.54
N VAL A 174 -10.22 8.42 -7.28
CA VAL A 174 -9.95 9.82 -6.90
C VAL A 174 -8.55 9.89 -6.32
N GLN A 175 -7.73 10.80 -6.83
CA GLN A 175 -6.41 11.02 -6.25
C GLN A 175 -6.58 11.49 -4.79
N PRO A 176 -5.91 10.86 -3.82
CA PRO A 176 -6.05 11.25 -2.42
C PRO A 176 -5.64 12.71 -2.23
N GLY A 177 -6.44 13.46 -1.47
CA GLY A 177 -6.14 14.83 -1.11
C GLY A 177 -4.85 14.87 -0.28
N VAL A 178 -3.82 15.50 -0.83
CA VAL A 178 -2.54 15.73 -0.16
C VAL A 178 -2.48 17.19 0.26
N ILE A 179 -2.24 17.45 1.54
CA ILE A 179 -1.86 18.79 2.00
C ILE A 179 -0.46 19.04 1.41
N ALA A 180 -0.38 19.88 0.39
CA ALA A 180 0.89 20.30 -0.18
C ALA A 180 1.64 21.15 0.87
N GLY A 181 2.64 20.57 1.54
CA GLY A 181 3.31 21.26 2.64
C GLY A 181 4.65 20.72 3.14
N GLU A 182 5.12 19.54 2.74
CA GLU A 182 6.47 19.08 3.11
C GLU A 182 7.32 18.82 1.85
N THR A 183 7.75 19.91 1.24
CA THR A 183 8.98 19.94 0.43
C THR A 183 10.06 20.54 1.33
N PRO A 184 11.21 19.91 1.61
CA PRO A 184 12.30 20.57 2.30
C PRO A 184 12.96 21.57 1.33
N GLN A 185 12.36 22.75 1.19
CA GLN A 185 13.05 23.89 0.61
C GLN A 185 13.91 24.53 1.69
N GLN A 186 15.21 24.51 1.47
CA GLN A 186 16.20 25.36 2.15
C GLN A 186 15.62 26.76 2.30
N GLN A 187 15.56 27.25 3.54
CA GLN A 187 15.24 28.63 3.85
C GLN A 187 16.26 29.56 3.20
N PRO A 188 15.81 30.63 2.54
CA PRO A 188 16.35 31.93 2.81
C PRO A 188 15.28 32.82 3.46
N SER A 189 15.77 33.54 4.46
CA SER A 189 15.11 34.46 5.37
C SER A 189 14.07 35.40 4.76
N ALA A 190 12.95 35.48 5.49
CA ALA A 190 12.04 36.61 5.75
C ALA A 190 12.03 37.83 4.80
N GLU A 191 10.85 38.14 4.27
CA GLU A 191 10.29 39.50 4.38
C GLU A 191 8.76 39.51 4.23
N ASN A 192 8.15 40.50 4.90
CA ASN A 192 6.73 40.70 5.19
C ASN A 192 5.79 40.81 3.97
N GLY A 193 4.52 40.42 4.16
CA GLY A 193 3.44 40.88 3.28
C GLY A 193 2.07 40.22 3.46
N GLY A 194 1.30 40.68 4.45
CA GLY A 194 -0.14 40.99 4.36
C GLY A 194 -1.17 40.02 3.74
N ASN A 195 -2.09 39.59 4.60
CA ASN A 195 -3.56 39.65 4.45
C ASN A 195 -4.25 38.89 3.28
N GLY A 196 -5.14 37.96 3.66
CA GLY A 196 -6.21 37.47 2.78
C GLY A 196 -6.77 36.12 3.23
N GLY A 197 -7.84 36.14 4.02
CA GLY A 197 -8.55 34.92 4.42
C GLY A 197 -9.30 34.26 3.26
N SER A 198 -9.51 32.95 3.37
CA SER A 198 -10.70 32.30 2.83
C SER A 198 -10.91 30.95 3.52
N GLY A 199 -12.07 30.81 4.16
CA GLY A 199 -12.51 29.57 4.79
C GLY A 199 -12.78 28.50 3.74
N GLY A 200 -12.49 27.25 4.12
CA GLY A 200 -12.76 26.07 3.32
C GLY A 200 -13.02 24.87 4.22
N GLY A 201 -14.19 24.87 4.87
CA GLY A 201 -14.69 23.70 5.59
C GLY A 201 -15.01 22.58 4.60
N SER A 202 -14.66 21.34 4.97
CA SER A 202 -15.07 20.14 4.25
C SER A 202 -15.36 19.00 5.24
N GLY A 203 -16.65 18.67 5.39
CA GLY A 203 -17.18 17.41 5.90
C GLY A 203 -17.03 17.13 7.40
N PRO A 204 -18.00 16.46 8.05
CA PRO A 204 -18.16 16.51 9.49
C PRO A 204 -17.07 15.69 10.18
N LYS A 205 -16.06 16.37 10.72
CA LYS A 205 -15.44 15.90 11.96
C LYS A 205 -16.58 15.96 12.97
N ASP A 206 -17.15 14.80 13.32
CA ASP A 206 -18.12 14.76 14.40
C ASP A 206 -17.50 15.51 15.59
N PRO A 207 -18.07 16.65 16.01
CA PRO A 207 -17.45 17.51 17.00
C PRO A 207 -17.24 16.77 18.32
N LEU A 208 -18.03 15.72 18.59
CA LEU A 208 -17.89 14.86 19.75
C LEU A 208 -16.64 14.00 19.67
N ILE A 209 -16.37 13.37 18.52
CA ILE A 209 -15.17 12.54 18.31
C ILE A 209 -13.92 13.43 18.34
N ALA A 210 -13.99 14.61 17.72
CA ALA A 210 -12.90 15.58 17.75
C ALA A 210 -12.60 16.07 19.18
N ALA A 211 -13.63 16.36 19.98
CA ALA A 211 -13.47 16.76 21.38
C ALA A 211 -12.89 15.64 22.26
N LEU A 212 -13.23 14.38 22.00
CA LEU A 212 -12.69 13.24 22.74
C LEU A 212 -11.20 12.99 22.45
N ILE A 213 -10.77 13.18 21.20
CA ILE A 213 -9.36 13.11 20.82
C ILE A 213 -8.56 14.24 21.49
N GLN A 214 -9.12 15.44 21.57
CA GLN A 214 -8.49 16.56 22.28
C GLN A 214 -8.37 16.35 23.79
N LYS A 215 -9.24 15.53 24.39
CA LYS A 215 -9.20 15.17 25.82
C LYS A 215 -8.14 14.12 26.18
N LEU A 216 -7.42 13.56 25.19
CA LEU A 216 -6.29 12.68 25.48
C LEU A 216 -5.18 13.45 26.22
N PRO A 217 -4.59 12.88 27.28
CA PRO A 217 -3.45 13.50 27.93
C PRO A 217 -2.29 13.61 26.94
N GLN A 218 -1.80 14.83 26.71
CA GLN A 218 -0.73 15.10 25.74
C GLN A 218 0.65 14.61 26.22
N SER A 219 0.82 14.39 27.53
CA SER A 219 1.96 13.69 28.13
C SER A 219 1.64 13.28 29.58
N GLY A 220 2.35 12.28 30.11
CA GLY A 220 2.27 11.84 31.51
C GLY A 220 1.68 10.44 31.71
N PRO A 221 1.76 9.90 32.95
CA PRO A 221 1.22 8.58 33.27
C PRO A 221 -0.30 8.57 33.15
N TRP A 222 -0.82 7.78 32.23
CA TRP A 222 -2.25 7.63 31.98
C TRP A 222 -2.78 6.43 32.77
N ASP A 223 -3.51 6.72 33.85
CA ASP A 223 -4.02 5.68 34.73
C ASP A 223 -4.94 4.69 33.99
N ALA A 224 -4.93 3.42 34.43
CA ALA A 224 -5.71 2.38 33.79
C ALA A 224 -7.22 2.63 33.88
N VAL A 225 -7.70 3.19 35.01
CA VAL A 225 -9.12 3.54 35.18
C VAL A 225 -9.51 4.66 34.23
N GLN A 226 -8.64 5.66 34.06
CA GLN A 226 -8.85 6.78 33.13
C GLN A 226 -8.84 6.32 31.67
N ARG A 227 -7.99 5.36 31.30
CA ARG A 227 -7.96 4.75 29.96
C ARG A 227 -9.28 4.06 29.62
N VAL A 228 -9.80 3.26 30.55
CA VAL A 228 -11.07 2.54 30.36
C VAL A 228 -12.24 3.52 30.28
N ALA A 229 -12.27 4.53 31.15
CA ALA A 229 -13.31 5.56 31.11
C ALA A 229 -13.32 6.30 29.76
N TRP A 230 -12.15 6.67 29.24
CA TRP A 230 -12.02 7.31 27.93
C TRP A 230 -12.45 6.38 26.78
N LEU A 231 -12.05 5.11 26.81
CA LEU A 231 -12.45 4.12 25.80
C LEU A 231 -13.97 3.87 25.80
N ASN A 232 -14.60 3.86 26.97
CA ASN A 232 -16.06 3.74 27.08
C ASN A 232 -16.78 4.96 26.53
N LEU A 233 -16.28 6.18 26.78
CA LEU A 233 -16.82 7.41 26.18
C LEU A 233 -16.69 7.40 24.65
N MET A 234 -15.56 6.91 24.15
CA MET A 234 -15.32 6.76 22.72
C MET A 234 -16.28 5.72 22.10
N LYS A 235 -16.51 4.58 22.77
CA LYS A 235 -17.51 3.59 22.36
C LYS A 235 -18.90 4.23 22.24
N MET A 236 -19.34 5.00 23.24
CA MET A 236 -20.65 5.68 23.21
C MET A 236 -20.75 6.70 22.07
N ALA A 237 -19.69 7.48 21.84
CA ALA A 237 -19.65 8.43 20.73
C ALA A 237 -19.76 7.72 19.37
N PHE A 238 -19.05 6.62 19.17
CA PHE A 238 -19.16 5.83 17.93
C PHE A 238 -20.55 5.23 17.74
N GLN A 239 -21.18 4.73 18.81
CA GLN A 239 -22.55 4.21 18.76
C GLN A 239 -23.56 5.29 18.38
N LEU A 240 -23.39 6.52 18.88
CA LEU A 240 -24.24 7.66 18.55
C LEU A 240 -24.06 8.11 17.09
N THR A 241 -22.82 8.14 16.58
CA THR A 241 -22.50 8.64 15.24
C THR A 241 -22.75 7.63 14.12
N TYR A 242 -22.49 6.33 14.36
CA TYR A 242 -22.48 5.30 13.32
C TYR A 242 -23.49 4.17 13.55
N GLY A 243 -24.30 4.26 14.61
CA GLY A 243 -25.27 3.24 14.98
C GLY A 243 -24.70 2.16 15.90
N ALA A 244 -25.58 1.34 16.47
CA ALA A 244 -25.19 0.30 17.43
C ALA A 244 -24.34 -0.78 16.75
N ALA A 245 -23.06 -0.86 17.12
CA ALA A 245 -22.22 -2.02 16.90
C ALA A 245 -22.38 -3.01 18.08
N ASP A 246 -22.07 -4.28 17.84
CA ASP A 246 -22.11 -5.38 18.81
C ASP A 246 -21.44 -5.03 20.16
N GLU A 247 -21.84 -5.71 21.23
CA GLU A 247 -21.44 -5.39 22.60
C GLU A 247 -19.94 -5.62 22.84
N ILE A 248 -19.14 -4.54 22.78
CA ILE A 248 -17.72 -4.56 23.12
C ILE A 248 -17.54 -4.38 24.64
N GLU A 249 -17.02 -5.38 25.35
CA GLU A 249 -16.65 -5.27 26.76
C GLU A 249 -15.17 -4.90 26.92
N ILE A 250 -14.87 -3.86 27.72
CA ILE A 250 -13.50 -3.36 27.94
C ILE A 250 -13.14 -3.58 29.41
N THR A 251 -12.22 -4.51 29.69
CA THR A 251 -11.78 -4.86 31.05
C THR A 251 -10.28 -4.66 31.25
N VAL A 252 -9.88 -4.26 32.47
CA VAL A 252 -8.47 -4.20 32.88
C VAL A 252 -8.12 -5.54 33.50
N LYS A 253 -7.10 -6.21 32.96
CA LYS A 253 -6.51 -7.38 33.61
C LYS A 253 -5.57 -6.93 34.74
N PRO A 254 -5.76 -7.37 35.99
CA PRO A 254 -4.80 -7.09 37.04
C PRO A 254 -3.49 -7.84 36.73
N VAL A 255 -2.37 -7.11 36.79
CA VAL A 255 -1.03 -7.71 36.76
C VAL A 255 -0.84 -8.37 38.12
N ILE A 256 -0.88 -9.70 38.16
CA ILE A 256 -0.54 -10.46 39.36
C ILE A 256 0.97 -10.34 39.54
N SER A 257 1.40 -9.42 40.39
CA SER A 257 2.78 -9.38 40.86
C SER A 257 3.03 -10.59 41.74
N THR A 258 3.66 -11.62 41.16
CA THR A 258 4.25 -12.72 41.93
C THR A 258 5.45 -12.17 42.71
N SER A 259 5.17 -11.58 43.87
CA SER A 259 6.21 -11.31 44.87
C SER A 259 6.63 -12.65 45.46
N ALA A 260 7.77 -13.16 44.98
CA ALA A 260 8.47 -14.27 45.60
C ALA A 260 8.79 -13.90 47.05
N SER A 261 8.15 -14.59 47.99
CA SER A 261 8.44 -14.53 49.42
C SER A 261 9.92 -14.82 49.65
N GLN A 262 10.64 -13.78 50.03
CA GLN A 262 11.79 -13.87 50.90
C GLN A 262 11.26 -14.14 52.31
N GLN A 263 11.75 -15.19 53.00
CA GLN A 263 12.08 -15.14 54.43
C GLN A 263 12.73 -16.45 54.93
N PRO A 264 13.42 -16.43 56.10
CA PRO A 264 14.80 -16.87 56.22
C PRO A 264 15.00 -17.93 57.33
N SER A 265 16.28 -18.16 57.66
CA SER A 265 16.87 -18.93 58.79
C SER A 265 17.15 -20.41 58.51
#